data_AF-A0A170VCP8-F1
#
_entry.id   AF-A0A170VCP8-F1
#
_cell.length_a   1.000
_cell.length_b   1.000
_cell.length_c   1.000
_cell.angle_alpha   90.00
_cell.angle_beta   90.00
_cell.angle_gamma   90.00
#
_symmetry.space_group_name_H-M   'P 1'
#
loop_
_entity.id
_entity.type
_entity.pdbx_description
1 polymer ?
#
loop_
_entity_poly.entity_id
_entity_poly.type
_entity_poly.pdbx_seq_one_letter_code
_entity_poly.pdbx_strand_id
1 'polypeptide(L)'
;MSINGKEDYQKFCHTYSQQDGWELERFGYKKSKLSVKLRLLKNLLELQFDCNSKFKTEVNKLTSIELRVDPLGRDQNGLTYWCQFDPAAHVRVYREDPDEETWHLVAKDRGGLVSLIDSLSSGEGQQELNLILNEDSTSQEIEKPITDTGQIPADDE
;
A
#
# COMPACT_ATOMS: atom_id res chain seq x y z
N MET A 1 -23.43 -10.26 -18.35
CA MET A 1 -24.50 -9.25 -18.45
C MET A 1 -23.95 -8.08 -19.25
N SER A 2 -24.51 -7.75 -20.43
CA SER A 2 -24.13 -6.52 -21.14
C SER A 2 -25.05 -5.41 -20.67
N ILE A 3 -24.49 -4.27 -20.26
CA ILE A 3 -25.27 -3.07 -19.90
C ILE A 3 -25.62 -2.39 -21.22
N ASN A 4 -26.84 -2.60 -21.72
CA ASN A 4 -27.28 -2.11 -23.02
C ASN A 4 -28.28 -0.97 -22.85
N GLY A 5 -27.80 0.15 -22.30
CA GLY A 5 -28.58 1.38 -22.17
C GLY A 5 -28.61 1.97 -20.77
N LYS A 6 -29.30 3.12 -20.65
CA LYS A 6 -29.33 3.93 -19.43
C LYS A 6 -30.08 3.24 -18.27
N GLU A 7 -31.13 2.47 -18.58
CA GLU A 7 -31.94 1.76 -17.57
C GLU A 7 -31.19 0.57 -16.97
N ASP A 8 -30.45 -0.19 -17.79
CA ASP A 8 -29.61 -1.29 -17.33
C ASP A 8 -28.48 -0.79 -16.42
N TYR A 9 -27.93 0.39 -16.73
CA TYR A 9 -26.89 1.01 -15.91
C TYR A 9 -27.43 1.43 -14.53
N GLN A 10 -28.63 2.00 -14.46
CA GLN A 10 -29.25 2.36 -13.19
C GLN A 10 -29.55 1.13 -12.32
N LYS A 11 -30.16 0.08 -12.91
CA LYS A 11 -30.40 -1.20 -12.23
C LYS A 11 -29.12 -1.81 -11.68
N PHE A 12 -28.05 -1.80 -12.48
CA PHE A 12 -26.72 -2.23 -12.03
C PHE A 12 -26.24 -1.44 -10.81
N CYS A 13 -26.36 -0.11 -10.82
CA CYS A 13 -25.92 0.72 -9.70
C CYS A 13 -26.65 0.34 -8.39
N HIS A 14 -27.94 0.04 -8.46
CA HIS A 14 -28.71 -0.44 -7.31
C HIS A 14 -28.20 -1.79 -6.78
N THR A 15 -27.79 -2.72 -7.67
CA THR A 15 -27.24 -4.03 -7.24
C THR A 15 -26.00 -3.89 -6.36
N TYR A 16 -25.16 -2.86 -6.59
CA TYR A 16 -23.95 -2.63 -5.80
C TYR A 16 -24.16 -1.68 -4.62
N SER A 17 -25.06 -0.70 -4.75
CA SER A 17 -25.42 0.20 -3.66
C SER A 17 -26.78 0.85 -3.92
N GLN A 18 -27.73 0.59 -3.03
CA GLN A 18 -29.05 1.23 -3.09
C GLN A 18 -28.95 2.76 -3.03
N GLN A 19 -28.02 3.28 -2.22
CA GLN A 19 -27.80 4.71 -2.05
C GLN A 19 -27.24 5.35 -3.35
N ASP A 20 -26.28 4.69 -4.00
CA ASP A 20 -25.66 5.21 -5.22
C ASP A 20 -26.61 5.13 -6.40
N GLY A 21 -27.33 4.01 -6.51
CA GLY A 21 -28.38 3.83 -7.51
C GLY A 21 -29.44 4.92 -7.39
N TRP A 22 -29.92 5.19 -6.17
CA TRP A 22 -30.89 6.27 -5.93
C TRP A 22 -30.34 7.64 -6.30
N GLU A 23 -29.10 7.97 -5.90
CA GLU A 23 -28.49 9.26 -6.24
C GLU A 23 -28.36 9.42 -7.77
N LEU A 24 -27.98 8.35 -8.47
CA LEU A 24 -27.85 8.33 -9.91
C LEU A 24 -29.20 8.45 -10.62
N GLU A 25 -30.24 7.77 -10.14
CA GLU A 25 -31.60 7.87 -10.66
C GLU A 25 -32.14 9.29 -10.49
N ARG A 26 -31.94 9.88 -9.31
CA ARG A 26 -32.51 11.18 -8.95
C ARG A 26 -31.81 12.35 -9.64
N PHE A 27 -30.48 12.36 -9.67
CA PHE A 27 -29.70 13.52 -10.14
C PHE A 27 -29.02 13.29 -11.49
N GLY A 28 -28.86 12.03 -11.90
CA GLY A 28 -28.07 11.64 -13.07
C GLY A 28 -26.57 11.77 -12.84
N TYR A 29 -25.78 10.99 -13.60
CA TYR A 29 -24.33 10.85 -13.39
C TYR A 29 -23.60 12.19 -13.31
N LYS A 30 -23.90 13.15 -14.19
CA LYS A 30 -23.20 14.45 -14.24
C LYS A 30 -23.28 15.22 -12.92
N LYS A 31 -24.42 15.13 -12.21
CA LYS A 31 -24.70 15.91 -10.99
C LYS A 31 -24.45 15.13 -9.69
N SER A 32 -24.20 13.83 -9.75
CA SER A 32 -23.84 13.02 -8.58
C SER A 32 -22.50 13.46 -7.97
N LYS A 33 -22.34 13.18 -6.67
CA LYS A 33 -21.10 13.41 -5.92
C LYS A 33 -19.93 12.69 -6.56
N LEU A 34 -18.74 13.28 -6.44
CA LEU A 34 -17.51 12.68 -6.98
C LEU A 34 -17.27 11.27 -6.39
N SER A 35 -17.50 11.09 -5.10
CA SER A 35 -17.36 9.79 -4.44
C SER A 35 -18.30 8.72 -5.01
N VAL A 36 -19.52 9.08 -5.41
CA VAL A 36 -20.45 8.18 -6.10
C VAL A 36 -19.93 7.84 -7.49
N LYS A 37 -19.50 8.85 -8.27
CA LYS A 37 -18.93 8.64 -9.60
C LYS A 37 -17.74 7.68 -9.59
N LEU A 38 -16.84 7.84 -8.62
CA LEU A 38 -15.65 7.00 -8.47
C LEU A 38 -16.01 5.55 -8.11
N ARG A 39 -16.93 5.34 -7.16
CA ARG A 39 -17.39 3.99 -6.80
C ARG A 39 -18.10 3.28 -7.95
N LEU A 40 -18.97 4.00 -8.67
CA LEU A 40 -19.61 3.44 -9.86
C LEU A 40 -18.61 3.08 -10.95
N LEU A 41 -17.62 3.93 -11.21
CA LEU A 41 -16.55 3.63 -12.16
C LEU A 41 -15.76 2.39 -11.74
N LYS A 42 -15.37 2.29 -10.46
CA LYS A 42 -14.70 1.09 -9.91
C LYS A 42 -15.51 -0.17 -10.18
N ASN A 43 -16.79 -0.19 -9.81
CA ASN A 43 -17.65 -1.36 -9.98
C ASN A 43 -17.81 -1.75 -11.47
N LEU A 44 -17.90 -0.77 -12.37
CA LEU A 44 -17.96 -1.03 -13.81
C LEU A 44 -16.67 -1.65 -14.36
N LEU A 45 -15.51 -1.20 -13.86
CA LEU A 45 -14.21 -1.73 -14.22
C LEU A 45 -14.04 -3.16 -13.69
N GLU A 46 -14.42 -3.41 -12.44
CA GLU A 46 -14.43 -4.76 -11.84
C GLU A 46 -15.32 -5.72 -12.64
N LEU A 47 -16.50 -5.27 -13.07
CA LEU A 47 -17.41 -6.07 -13.89
C LEU A 47 -16.78 -6.53 -15.21
N GLN A 48 -15.79 -5.83 -15.76
CA GLN A 48 -15.11 -6.27 -16.98
C GLN A 48 -14.41 -7.63 -16.77
N PHE A 49 -13.91 -7.92 -15.58
CA PHE A 49 -13.25 -9.19 -15.26
C PHE A 49 -14.23 -10.37 -15.20
N ASP A 50 -15.52 -10.11 -15.01
CA ASP A 50 -16.56 -11.13 -14.93
C ASP A 50 -17.34 -11.27 -16.22
N CYS A 51 -17.76 -10.16 -16.83
CA CYS A 51 -18.72 -10.14 -17.92
C CYS A 51 -18.10 -9.98 -19.31
N ASN A 52 -16.86 -9.50 -19.41
CA ASN A 52 -16.19 -9.30 -20.71
C ASN A 52 -15.19 -10.43 -20.96
N SER A 53 -15.66 -11.50 -21.60
CA SER A 53 -14.86 -12.71 -21.86
C SER A 53 -13.59 -12.42 -22.65
N LYS A 54 -13.66 -11.52 -23.65
CA LYS A 54 -12.48 -11.12 -24.44
C LYS A 54 -11.44 -10.43 -23.57
N PHE A 55 -11.85 -9.45 -22.74
CA PHE A 55 -10.96 -8.79 -21.80
C PHE A 55 -10.34 -9.78 -20.82
N LYS A 56 -11.17 -10.64 -20.21
CA LYS A 56 -10.73 -11.68 -19.27
C LYS A 56 -9.70 -12.62 -19.89
N THR A 57 -9.93 -13.09 -21.11
CA THR A 57 -8.99 -13.96 -21.82
C THR A 57 -7.64 -13.29 -22.05
N GLU A 58 -7.61 -12.00 -22.40
CA GLU A 58 -6.34 -11.28 -22.58
C GLU A 58 -5.63 -11.03 -21.25
N VAL A 59 -6.35 -10.60 -20.21
CA VAL A 59 -5.78 -10.37 -18.87
C VAL A 59 -5.20 -11.66 -18.28
N ASN A 60 -5.88 -12.79 -18.45
CA ASN A 60 -5.40 -14.09 -17.94
C ASN A 60 -4.10 -14.58 -18.59
N LYS A 61 -3.64 -13.96 -19.68
CA LYS A 61 -2.32 -14.25 -20.26
C LYS A 61 -1.19 -13.53 -19.52
N LEU A 62 -1.51 -12.48 -18.77
CA LEU A 62 -0.55 -11.68 -18.02
C LEU A 62 -0.31 -12.30 -16.66
N THR A 63 0.93 -12.24 -16.20
CA THR A 63 1.31 -12.65 -14.85
C THR A 63 0.85 -11.60 -13.84
N SER A 64 0.80 -12.03 -12.58
CA SER A 64 0.50 -11.12 -11.48
C SER A 64 1.48 -9.95 -11.37
N ILE A 65 2.75 -10.15 -11.78
CA ILE A 65 3.80 -9.13 -11.71
C ILE A 65 3.56 -8.07 -12.81
N GLU A 66 3.12 -8.49 -13.99
CA GLU A 66 2.82 -7.57 -15.10
C GLU A 66 1.56 -6.71 -14.84
N LEU A 67 0.66 -7.19 -13.98
CA LEU A 67 -0.60 -6.52 -13.66
C LEU A 67 -0.51 -5.58 -12.44
N ARG A 68 0.46 -5.79 -11.55
CA ARG A 68 0.59 -5.03 -10.31
C ARG A 68 1.68 -4.00 -10.45
N VAL A 69 1.39 -2.79 -10.00
CA VAL A 69 2.43 -1.84 -9.65
C VAL A 69 2.95 -2.27 -8.28
N ASP A 70 4.27 -2.32 -8.13
CA ASP A 70 4.87 -2.50 -6.81
C ASP A 70 4.98 -1.14 -6.12
N PRO A 71 4.76 -1.07 -4.79
CA PRO A 71 5.01 0.14 -4.04
C PRO A 71 6.50 0.50 -4.10
N LEU A 72 6.81 1.78 -3.91
CA LEU A 72 8.20 2.23 -3.75
C LEU A 72 8.86 1.64 -2.50
N GLY A 73 8.08 1.38 -1.46
CA GLY A 73 8.56 0.84 -0.19
C GLY A 73 7.60 1.13 0.95
N ARG A 74 8.05 0.81 2.17
CA ARG A 74 7.34 1.07 3.42
C ARG A 74 8.21 1.89 4.36
N ASP A 75 7.58 2.73 5.18
CA ASP A 75 8.29 3.41 6.28
C ASP A 75 8.36 2.56 7.56
N GLN A 76 9.01 3.11 8.59
CA GLN A 76 9.18 2.48 9.90
C GLN A 76 7.84 2.17 10.60
N ASN A 77 6.76 2.86 10.23
CA ASN A 77 5.42 2.66 10.78
C ASN A 77 4.59 1.66 9.95
N GLY A 78 5.17 1.09 8.89
CA GLY A 78 4.51 0.13 8.01
C GLY A 78 3.64 0.76 6.92
N LEU A 79 3.62 2.10 6.80
CA LEU A 79 2.84 2.79 5.78
C LEU A 79 3.50 2.61 4.42
N THR A 80 2.69 2.36 3.39
CA THR A 80 3.18 1.98 2.05
C THR A 80 3.16 3.19 1.10
N TYR A 81 4.23 3.40 0.34
CA TYR A 81 4.38 4.57 -0.54
C TYR A 81 4.30 4.19 -2.01
N TRP A 82 3.60 5.01 -2.79
CA TRP A 82 3.31 4.82 -4.20
C TRP A 82 3.64 6.08 -4.97
N CYS A 83 4.26 5.96 -6.15
CA CYS A 83 4.66 7.11 -6.93
C CYS A 83 4.08 7.08 -8.34
N GLN A 84 3.64 8.25 -8.79
CA GLN A 84 3.16 8.49 -10.14
C GLN A 84 3.98 9.61 -10.77
N PHE A 85 4.38 9.38 -12.02
CA PHE A 85 4.95 10.38 -12.90
C PHE A 85 4.02 10.61 -14.08
N ASP A 86 3.79 11.86 -14.45
CA ASP A 86 3.10 12.22 -15.68
C ASP A 86 4.10 12.45 -16.84
N PRO A 87 3.63 12.57 -18.11
CA PRO A 87 4.52 12.84 -19.25
C PRO A 87 5.29 14.17 -19.18
N ALA A 88 4.87 15.11 -18.30
CA ALA A 88 5.57 16.36 -18.04
C ALA A 88 6.54 16.25 -16.85
N ALA A 89 6.78 15.03 -16.35
CA ALA A 89 7.61 14.72 -15.19
C ALA A 89 7.13 15.37 -13.87
N HIS A 90 5.84 15.69 -13.74
CA HIS A 90 5.29 16.00 -12.43
C HIS A 90 5.23 14.73 -11.59
N VAL A 91 5.74 14.83 -10.37
CA VAL A 91 5.76 13.73 -9.40
C VAL A 91 4.62 13.86 -8.41
N ARG A 92 3.93 12.75 -8.15
CA ARG A 92 2.98 12.61 -7.06
C ARG A 92 3.33 11.39 -6.23
N VAL A 93 3.40 11.55 -4.92
CA VAL A 93 3.59 10.45 -3.99
C VAL A 93 2.38 10.31 -3.10
N TYR A 94 1.88 9.09 -3.02
CA TYR A 94 0.76 8.69 -2.20
C TYR A 94 1.24 7.77 -1.10
N ARG A 95 0.66 7.92 0.09
CA ARG A 95 0.87 7.04 1.24
C ARG A 95 -0.41 6.29 1.53
N GLU A 96 -0.33 4.98 1.56
CA GLU A 96 -1.38 4.06 1.93
C GLU A 96 -1.20 3.59 3.36
N ASP A 97 -2.28 3.67 4.13
CA ASP A 97 -2.43 2.93 5.38
C ASP A 97 -3.24 1.66 5.07
N PRO A 98 -2.61 0.47 5.06
CA PRO A 98 -3.31 -0.76 4.70
C PRO A 98 -4.30 -1.22 5.79
N ASP A 99 -4.11 -0.80 7.04
CA ASP A 99 -4.98 -1.19 8.15
C ASP A 99 -6.23 -0.31 8.21
N GLU A 100 -6.08 1.00 7.96
CA GLU A 100 -7.21 1.94 7.87
C GLU A 100 -7.86 1.99 6.47
N GLU A 101 -7.29 1.31 5.48
CA GLU A 101 -7.67 1.36 4.06
C GLU A 101 -7.71 2.80 3.50
N THR A 102 -6.80 3.68 3.98
CA THR A 102 -6.77 5.09 3.59
C THR A 102 -5.59 5.43 2.69
N TRP A 103 -5.75 6.48 1.87
CA TRP A 103 -4.75 6.97 0.95
C TRP A 103 -4.59 8.48 1.08
N HIS A 104 -3.35 8.95 1.14
CA HIS A 104 -3.01 10.36 1.33
C HIS A 104 -2.01 10.83 0.27
N LEU A 105 -2.30 11.94 -0.41
CA LEU A 105 -1.32 12.60 -1.27
C LEU A 105 -0.31 13.34 -0.38
N VAL A 106 0.89 12.79 -0.24
CA VAL A 106 1.94 13.28 0.67
C VAL A 106 3.00 14.14 -0.03
N ALA A 107 3.13 14.01 -1.35
CA ALA A 107 3.90 14.94 -2.17
C ALA A 107 3.20 15.16 -3.51
N LYS A 108 3.11 16.42 -3.96
CA LYS A 108 2.43 16.81 -5.22
C LYS A 108 3.38 17.36 -6.28
N ASP A 109 4.63 17.59 -5.90
CA ASP A 109 5.67 18.20 -6.72
C ASP A 109 7.06 17.81 -6.16
N ARG A 110 8.12 18.24 -6.86
CA ARG A 110 9.51 17.96 -6.47
C ARG A 110 9.85 18.51 -5.08
N GLY A 111 9.33 19.68 -4.72
CA GLY A 111 9.61 20.29 -3.42
C GLY A 111 9.03 19.46 -2.29
N GLY A 112 7.76 19.08 -2.42
CA GLY A 112 7.09 18.20 -1.46
C GLY A 112 7.76 16.82 -1.35
N LEU A 113 8.30 16.30 -2.45
CA LEU A 113 9.05 15.04 -2.43
C LEU A 113 10.34 15.16 -1.59
N VAL A 114 11.10 16.24 -1.75
CA VAL A 114 12.32 16.47 -0.96
C VAL A 114 11.97 16.56 0.52
N SER A 115 10.96 17.36 0.89
CA SER A 115 10.51 17.47 2.28
C SER A 115 10.03 16.15 2.86
N LEU A 116 9.34 15.32 2.06
CA LEU A 116 8.92 13.98 2.47
C LEU A 116 10.13 13.07 2.74
N ILE A 117 11.12 13.06 1.86
CA ILE A 117 12.36 12.28 2.04
C ILE A 117 13.09 12.72 3.30
N ASP A 118 13.23 14.02 3.53
CA ASP A 118 13.89 14.55 4.73
C ASP A 118 13.15 14.12 6.00
N SER A 119 11.81 14.21 6.00
CA SER A 119 10.97 13.75 7.12
C SER A 119 11.14 12.26 7.39
N LEU A 120 11.10 11.42 6.36
CA LEU A 120 11.27 9.97 6.50
C LEU A 120 12.68 9.60 6.95
N SER A 121 13.69 10.35 6.51
CA SER A 121 15.10 10.12 6.84
C SER A 121 15.47 10.63 8.23
N SER A 122 14.76 11.63 8.76
CA SER A 122 15.02 12.19 10.11
C SER A 122 14.67 11.26 11.27
N GLY A 123 14.00 10.13 10.98
CA GLY A 123 14.04 8.91 11.79
C GLY A 123 13.74 9.10 13.26
N GLU A 124 12.49 9.37 13.63
CA GLU A 124 12.05 9.22 15.03
C GLU A 124 12.32 7.79 15.56
N GLY A 125 12.38 6.77 14.69
CA GLY A 125 12.80 5.41 15.04
C GLY A 125 14.32 5.14 14.99
N GLN A 126 15.13 5.98 14.33
CA GLN A 126 16.59 5.86 14.35
C GLN A 126 17.18 6.38 15.67
N GLN A 127 16.51 7.33 16.33
CA GLN A 127 16.93 7.83 17.64
C GLN A 127 16.72 6.76 18.72
N GLU A 128 15.58 6.07 18.73
CA GLU A 128 15.31 4.96 19.66
C GLU A 128 16.28 3.79 19.47
N LEU A 129 16.57 3.37 18.22
CA LEU A 129 17.56 2.33 17.97
C LEU A 129 18.98 2.74 18.39
N ASN A 130 19.39 3.99 18.16
CA ASN A 130 20.69 4.49 18.61
C ASN A 130 20.78 4.60 20.14
N LEU A 131 19.68 4.91 20.83
CA LEU A 131 19.62 4.92 22.29
C LEU A 131 19.79 3.50 22.84
N ILE A 132 19.07 2.52 22.28
CA ILE A 132 19.13 1.11 22.70
C ILE A 132 20.51 0.50 22.39
N LEU A 133 21.11 0.81 21.24
CA LEU A 133 22.42 0.27 20.84
C LEU A 133 23.60 0.91 21.59
N ASN A 134 23.45 2.14 22.09
CA ASN A 134 24.50 2.82 22.86
C ASN A 134 24.50 2.47 24.36
N GLU A 135 23.40 1.92 24.91
CA GLU A 135 23.35 1.50 26.32
C GLU A 135 24.08 0.18 26.61
N ASP A 136 24.30 -0.69 25.61
CA ASP A 136 24.95 -2.00 25.79
C ASP A 136 26.50 -1.99 25.69
N SER A 137 27.14 -0.82 25.53
CA SER A 137 28.61 -0.70 25.51
C SER A 137 29.23 -0.47 26.90
N THR A 138 28.74 -1.17 27.93
CA THR A 138 29.52 -1.40 29.16
C THR A 138 30.05 -2.82 29.15
N SER A 139 31.26 -3.00 28.64
CA SER A 139 31.98 -4.28 28.67
C SER A 139 32.17 -4.74 30.12
N GLN A 140 31.52 -5.82 30.51
CA GLN A 140 31.97 -6.63 31.64
C GLN A 140 32.75 -7.83 31.09
N GLU A 141 34.00 -7.97 31.53
CA GLU A 141 34.84 -9.11 31.26
C GLU A 141 34.15 -10.37 31.81
N ILE A 142 33.82 -11.31 30.94
CA ILE A 142 33.25 -12.60 31.33
C ILE A 142 34.42 -13.48 31.81
N GLU A 143 34.59 -13.59 33.13
CA GLU A 143 35.40 -14.64 33.73
C GLU A 143 34.88 -16.01 33.27
N LYS A 144 35.78 -16.86 32.77
CA LYS A 144 35.45 -18.20 32.32
C LYS A 144 34.88 -19.02 33.49
N PRO A 145 33.74 -19.72 33.31
CA PRO A 145 33.17 -20.53 34.38
C PRO A 145 34.12 -21.66 34.79
N ILE A 146 34.42 -21.74 36.08
CA ILE A 146 35.10 -22.89 36.69
C ILE A 146 34.06 -24.04 36.76
N THR A 147 34.18 -25.02 35.88
CA THR A 147 33.39 -26.24 35.94
C THR A 147 34.09 -27.24 36.88
N ASP A 148 33.58 -27.37 38.10
CA ASP A 148 33.88 -28.49 39.00
C ASP A 148 33.11 -29.73 38.55
N THR A 149 33.58 -30.32 37.45
CA THR A 149 33.21 -31.67 37.05
C THR A 149 34.49 -32.48 37.09
N GLY A 150 34.67 -33.28 38.15
CA GLY A 150 35.86 -34.06 38.46
C GLY A 150 36.31 -34.99 37.35
N GLN A 151 36.99 -34.43 36.35
CA GLN A 151 37.58 -35.12 35.23
C GLN A 151 39.07 -34.79 35.22
N ILE A 152 39.85 -35.79 35.59
CA ILE A 152 41.32 -35.73 35.64
C ILE A 152 41.80 -35.56 34.19
N PRO A 153 42.68 -34.59 33.88
CA PRO A 153 43.26 -34.52 32.55
C PRO A 153 44.11 -35.77 32.31
N ALA A 154 43.91 -36.43 31.16
CA ALA A 154 44.86 -37.41 30.68
C ALA A 154 46.14 -36.66 30.28
N ASP A 155 47.26 -37.06 30.88
CA ASP A 155 48.59 -36.66 30.46
C ASP A 155 48.85 -37.21 29.05
N ASP A 156 49.26 -36.35 28.12
CA ASP A 156 49.94 -36.76 26.89
C ASP A 156 51.39 -36.28 26.98
N GLU A 157 52.31 -37.23 26.75
CA GLU A 157 53.78 -37.08 26.65
C GLU A 157 54.25 -36.04 25.62
#